data_AF-A0A7Y5GT06-F1
#
_entry.id   AF-A0A7Y5GT06-F1
#
_cell.length_a   1.000
_cell.length_b   1.000
_cell.length_c   1.000
_cell.angle_alpha   90.00
_cell.angle_beta   90.00
_cell.angle_gamma   90.00
#
_symmetry.space_group_name_H-M   'P 1'
#
loop_
_entity.id
_entity.type
_entity.pdbx_description
1 polymer ?
#
loop_
_entity_poly.entity_id
_entity_poly.type
_entity_poly.pdbx_seq_one_letter_code
_entity_poly.pdbx_strand_id
1 'polypeptide(L)'
;MMKGHFCRLASVLTTAFVLLVPAFVMASGDIVVSREFIAFSMEQELYAIRVVDANRGSYFSVRKLEDSSVVKEVPYQLDNEDTVLKSLRKKYKLTDEGHAGQQSPKGEYTILGAAKGDKFEVMAQAGSHLGKVRDLDLRKEESSEKPAKALLKQVVWTTDGKWLLLVVNQKVGGAFPSDEDDVIVMPFRGYKVQWQ
;
A
#
# COMPACT_ATOMS: atom_id res chain seq x y z
N MET A 1 -69.78 55.57 -8.19
CA MET A 1 -69.65 56.00 -6.79
C MET A 1 -69.09 54.82 -6.00
N MET A 2 -67.90 54.99 -5.40
CA MET A 2 -67.29 54.24 -4.27
C MET A 2 -67.16 52.70 -4.38
N LYS A 3 -65.94 52.14 -4.59
CA LYS A 3 -64.85 51.82 -3.63
C LYS A 3 -65.13 50.62 -2.70
N GLY A 4 -64.25 49.62 -2.77
CA GLY A 4 -64.02 48.55 -1.77
C GLY A 4 -63.19 47.41 -2.38
N HIS A 5 -61.85 47.45 -2.43
CA HIS A 5 -60.85 47.10 -1.40
C HIS A 5 -60.77 45.61 -0.99
N PHE A 6 -59.59 45.03 -1.24
CA PHE A 6 -58.91 43.92 -0.52
C PHE A 6 -59.63 42.55 -0.55
N CYS A 7 -58.98 41.42 -0.87
CA CYS A 7 -57.87 40.88 -0.11
C CYS A 7 -57.19 39.72 -0.87
N ARG A 8 -55.86 39.62 -0.74
CA ARG A 8 -55.01 38.56 -1.28
C ARG A 8 -55.18 37.28 -0.48
N LEU A 9 -55.09 36.12 -1.12
CA LEU A 9 -54.57 34.90 -0.49
C LEU A 9 -53.98 33.97 -1.55
N ALA A 10 -52.67 34.14 -1.74
CA ALA A 10 -51.82 33.18 -2.41
C ALA A 10 -51.69 31.96 -1.48
N SER A 11 -52.26 30.82 -1.87
CA SER A 11 -51.95 29.53 -1.25
C SER A 11 -50.72 28.96 -1.94
N VAL A 12 -49.55 29.22 -1.34
CA VAL A 12 -48.32 28.49 -1.63
C VAL A 12 -48.47 27.10 -1.03
N LEU A 13 -48.67 26.11 -1.89
CA LEU A 13 -48.74 24.69 -1.52
C LEU A 13 -47.30 24.20 -1.32
N THR A 14 -46.77 24.35 -0.11
CA THR A 14 -45.43 23.85 0.26
C THR A 14 -45.48 22.34 0.38
N THR A 15 -45.13 21.63 -0.69
CA THR A 15 -44.95 20.18 -0.70
C THR A 15 -43.69 19.87 0.11
N ALA A 16 -43.86 19.46 1.37
CA ALA A 16 -42.77 18.94 2.20
C ALA A 16 -42.33 17.58 1.63
N PHE A 17 -41.38 17.61 0.69
CA PHE A 17 -40.67 16.43 0.23
C PHE A 17 -39.72 16.01 1.35
N VAL A 18 -40.20 15.11 2.22
CA VAL A 18 -39.36 14.42 3.21
C VAL A 18 -38.40 13.54 2.40
N LEU A 19 -37.20 14.07 2.16
CA LEU A 19 -36.06 13.30 1.66
C LEU A 19 -35.73 12.23 2.71
N LEU A 20 -36.31 11.05 2.53
CA LEU A 20 -35.76 9.79 3.01
C LEU A 20 -34.41 9.61 2.31
N VAL A 21 -33.39 10.26 2.84
CA VAL A 21 -32.00 9.91 2.53
C VAL A 21 -31.81 8.54 3.18
N PRO A 22 -31.61 7.45 2.41
CA PRO A 22 -31.12 6.22 3.01
C PRO A 22 -29.79 6.58 3.65
N ALA A 23 -29.75 6.53 4.98
CA ALA A 23 -28.50 6.54 5.72
C ALA A 23 -27.75 5.30 5.23
N PHE A 24 -26.84 5.51 4.27
CA PHE A 24 -25.82 4.52 3.96
C PHE A 24 -25.08 4.30 5.27
N VAL A 25 -25.42 3.20 5.94
CA VAL A 25 -24.58 2.62 6.97
C VAL A 25 -23.27 2.30 6.27
N MET A 26 -22.32 3.23 6.37
CA MET A 26 -20.91 2.97 6.07
C MET A 26 -20.53 1.83 7.01
N ALA A 27 -20.49 0.61 6.49
CA ALA A 27 -19.89 -0.49 7.20
C ALA A 27 -18.44 -0.08 7.47
N SER A 28 -18.15 0.30 8.71
CA SER A 28 -16.79 0.51 9.19
C SER A 28 -16.12 -0.86 9.30
N GLY A 29 -15.88 -1.49 8.15
CA GLY A 29 -15.07 -2.69 8.07
C GLY A 29 -13.61 -2.31 8.24
N ASP A 30 -12.91 -3.03 9.11
CA ASP A 30 -11.46 -2.93 9.24
C ASP A 30 -10.83 -3.07 7.85
N ILE A 31 -10.07 -2.06 7.40
CA ILE A 31 -9.39 -2.12 6.10
C ILE A 31 -8.20 -3.06 6.26
N VAL A 32 -8.26 -4.23 5.65
CA VAL A 32 -7.16 -5.20 5.66
C VAL A 32 -6.67 -5.40 4.23
N VAL A 33 -5.42 -5.02 3.97
CA VAL A 33 -4.78 -5.18 2.65
C VAL A 33 -3.43 -5.84 2.82
N SER A 34 -3.33 -7.10 2.42
CA SER A 34 -2.06 -7.82 2.41
C SER A 34 -1.41 -7.80 1.04
N ARG A 35 -0.10 -7.57 1.02
CA ARG A 35 0.72 -7.55 -0.19
C ARG A 35 1.91 -8.50 0.00
N GLU A 36 2.21 -9.27 -1.03
CA GLU A 36 3.30 -10.24 -1.03
C GLU A 36 4.04 -10.21 -2.35
N PHE A 37 5.36 -10.20 -2.28
CA PHE A 37 6.20 -10.23 -3.46
C PHE A 37 6.13 -11.59 -4.17
N ILE A 38 6.09 -11.57 -5.50
CA ILE A 38 6.08 -12.76 -6.35
C ILE A 38 7.39 -12.94 -7.11
N ALA A 39 7.76 -11.97 -7.93
CA ALA A 39 8.96 -12.01 -8.77
C ALA A 39 9.23 -10.65 -9.42
N PHE A 40 10.49 -10.42 -9.76
CA PHE A 40 10.95 -9.39 -10.68
C PHE A 40 10.93 -9.91 -12.12
N SER A 41 10.79 -8.99 -13.08
CA SER A 41 11.04 -9.30 -14.48
C SER A 41 12.53 -9.56 -14.71
N MET A 42 12.86 -10.41 -15.69
CA MET A 42 14.24 -10.70 -16.11
C MET A 42 15.10 -9.45 -16.37
N GLU A 43 14.52 -8.43 -17.01
CA GLU A 43 15.20 -7.17 -17.32
C GLU A 43 15.24 -6.18 -16.13
N GLN A 44 14.67 -6.56 -14.98
CA GLN A 44 14.54 -5.74 -13.77
C GLN A 44 13.85 -4.38 -13.98
N GLU A 45 12.87 -4.32 -14.89
CA GLU A 45 12.06 -3.12 -15.12
C GLU A 45 10.72 -3.19 -14.36
N LEU A 46 10.25 -4.39 -14.08
CA LEU A 46 8.96 -4.67 -13.45
C LEU A 46 9.12 -5.57 -12.23
N TYR A 47 8.13 -5.52 -11.35
CA TYR A 47 7.91 -6.51 -10.32
C TYR A 47 6.42 -6.86 -10.23
N ALA A 48 6.13 -8.04 -9.72
CA ALA A 48 4.76 -8.47 -9.44
C ALA A 48 4.57 -8.72 -7.95
N ILE A 49 3.39 -8.35 -7.47
CA ILE A 49 2.91 -8.64 -6.12
C ILE A 49 1.55 -9.31 -6.19
N ARG A 50 1.30 -10.21 -5.25
CA ARG A 50 -0.03 -10.69 -4.90
C ARG A 50 -0.64 -9.68 -3.93
N VAL A 51 -1.89 -9.30 -4.16
CA VAL A 51 -2.66 -8.42 -3.30
C VAL A 51 -3.94 -9.15 -2.88
N VAL A 52 -4.20 -9.17 -1.57
CA VAL A 52 -5.44 -9.63 -0.98
C VAL A 52 -6.04 -8.46 -0.22
N ASP A 53 -7.13 -7.92 -0.75
CA ASP A 53 -7.82 -6.75 -0.24
C ASP A 53 -9.23 -7.16 0.20
N ALA A 54 -9.58 -6.90 1.46
CA ALA A 54 -10.87 -7.28 2.02
C ALA A 54 -12.07 -6.69 1.24
N ASN A 55 -11.90 -5.54 0.58
CA ASN A 55 -12.95 -4.85 -0.15
C ASN A 55 -12.94 -5.14 -1.66
N ARG A 56 -11.76 -5.44 -2.23
CA ARG A 56 -11.59 -5.65 -3.69
C ARG A 56 -11.40 -7.11 -4.09
N GLY A 57 -11.19 -8.02 -3.14
CA GLY A 57 -10.84 -9.41 -3.39
C GLY A 57 -9.35 -9.60 -3.67
N SER A 58 -9.02 -10.69 -4.38
CA SER A 58 -7.63 -11.09 -4.64
C SER A 58 -7.21 -10.81 -6.10
N TYR A 59 -6.04 -10.22 -6.28
CA TYR A 59 -5.49 -9.90 -7.60
C TYR A 59 -3.97 -9.88 -7.60
N PHE A 60 -3.38 -10.08 -8.77
CA PHE A 60 -1.96 -9.79 -8.99
C PHE A 60 -1.80 -8.38 -9.54
N SER A 61 -0.82 -7.64 -9.04
CA SER A 61 -0.44 -6.32 -9.54
C SER A 61 0.97 -6.36 -10.10
N VAL A 62 1.11 -6.04 -11.38
CA VAL A 62 2.40 -5.85 -12.07
C VAL A 62 2.69 -4.36 -12.08
N ARG A 63 3.86 -3.98 -11.56
CA ARG A 63 4.25 -2.58 -11.32
C ARG A 63 5.66 -2.33 -11.87
N LYS A 64 5.94 -1.08 -12.23
CA LYS A 64 7.29 -0.67 -12.63
C LYS A 64 8.21 -0.56 -11.42
N LEU A 65 9.45 -1.00 -11.56
CA LEU A 65 10.43 -0.99 -10.47
C LEU A 65 10.87 0.44 -10.10
N GLU A 66 10.96 1.33 -11.08
CA GLU A 66 11.46 2.71 -10.91
C GLU A 66 10.55 3.58 -10.04
N ASP A 67 9.25 3.61 -10.33
CA ASP A 67 8.29 4.54 -9.73
C ASP A 67 7.11 3.82 -9.03
N SER A 68 7.09 2.49 -9.05
CA SER A 68 5.97 1.68 -8.54
C SER A 68 4.61 2.00 -9.19
N SER A 69 4.59 2.59 -10.39
CA SER A 69 3.36 2.77 -11.15
C SER A 69 2.79 1.42 -11.58
N VAL A 70 1.45 1.33 -11.56
CA VAL A 70 0.73 0.10 -11.92
C VAL A 70 0.73 -0.07 -13.44
N VAL A 71 1.24 -1.19 -13.92
CA VAL A 71 1.18 -1.59 -15.33
C VAL A 71 -0.07 -2.40 -15.61
N LYS A 72 -0.40 -3.35 -14.72
CA LYS A 72 -1.57 -4.19 -14.87
C LYS A 72 -2.02 -4.78 -13.53
N GLU A 73 -3.32 -4.78 -13.31
CA GLU A 73 -3.96 -5.59 -12.28
C GLU A 73 -4.77 -6.72 -12.95
N VAL A 74 -4.66 -7.93 -12.41
CA VAL A 74 -5.40 -9.10 -12.89
C VAL A 74 -6.05 -9.78 -11.69
N PRO A 75 -7.39 -9.70 -11.54
CA PRO A 75 -8.09 -10.44 -10.50
C PRO A 75 -7.98 -11.94 -10.73
N TYR A 76 -8.00 -12.70 -9.63
CA TYR A 76 -8.04 -14.15 -9.66
C TYR A 76 -8.98 -14.68 -8.57
N GLN A 77 -9.38 -15.94 -8.73
CA GLN A 77 -10.08 -16.73 -7.73
C GLN A 77 -9.14 -17.86 -7.29
N LEU A 78 -9.37 -18.41 -6.09
CA LEU A 78 -8.47 -19.43 -5.52
C LEU A 78 -8.29 -20.66 -6.42
N ASP A 79 -9.31 -21.03 -7.21
CA ASP A 79 -9.29 -22.16 -8.13
C ASP A 79 -8.47 -21.91 -9.41
N ASN A 80 -8.21 -20.65 -9.75
CA ASN A 80 -7.50 -20.27 -10.97
C ASN A 80 -6.21 -19.45 -10.75
N GLU A 81 -5.81 -19.23 -9.50
CA GLU A 81 -4.62 -18.46 -9.09
C GLU A 81 -3.38 -18.87 -9.88
N ASP A 82 -3.04 -20.16 -9.88
CA ASP A 82 -1.87 -20.70 -10.56
C ASP A 82 -1.88 -20.47 -12.08
N THR A 83 -3.05 -20.56 -12.70
CA THR A 83 -3.20 -20.37 -14.15
C THR A 83 -2.97 -18.90 -14.51
N VAL A 84 -3.56 -17.99 -13.73
CA VAL A 84 -3.37 -16.55 -13.88
C VAL A 84 -1.90 -16.19 -13.64
N LEU A 85 -1.30 -16.71 -12.58
CA LEU A 85 0.09 -16.45 -12.23
C LEU A 85 1.06 -16.95 -13.31
N LYS A 86 0.88 -18.18 -13.84
CA LYS A 86 1.68 -18.71 -14.95
C LYS A 86 1.57 -17.84 -16.20
N SER A 87 0.38 -17.38 -16.53
CA SER A 87 0.14 -16.47 -17.66
C SER A 87 0.88 -15.14 -17.48
N LEU A 88 0.81 -14.56 -16.28
CA LEU A 88 1.53 -13.33 -15.93
C LEU A 88 3.05 -13.51 -15.99
N ARG A 89 3.58 -14.59 -15.39
CA ARG A 89 5.02 -14.91 -15.42
C ARG A 89 5.53 -14.99 -16.86
N LYS A 90 4.80 -15.67 -17.74
CA LYS A 90 5.14 -15.77 -19.17
C LYS A 90 5.07 -14.41 -19.89
N LYS A 91 3.98 -13.66 -19.69
CA LYS A 91 3.74 -12.39 -20.41
C LYS A 91 4.75 -11.30 -20.05
N TYR A 92 5.08 -11.17 -18.76
CA TYR A 92 5.94 -10.12 -18.23
C TYR A 92 7.36 -10.60 -17.90
N LYS A 93 7.71 -11.83 -18.30
CA LYS A 93 9.01 -12.47 -18.04
C LYS A 93 9.42 -12.39 -16.56
N LEU A 94 8.49 -12.68 -15.65
CA LEU A 94 8.72 -12.62 -14.20
C LEU A 94 9.45 -13.90 -13.75
N THR A 95 10.77 -13.89 -13.84
CA THR A 95 11.63 -15.05 -13.63
C THR A 95 12.61 -14.91 -12.48
N ASP A 96 12.90 -13.69 -12.03
CA ASP A 96 13.78 -13.45 -10.89
C ASP A 96 12.95 -13.45 -9.61
N GLU A 97 12.94 -14.55 -8.86
CA GLU A 97 12.26 -14.67 -7.57
C GLU A 97 12.94 -13.85 -6.46
N GLY A 98 14.06 -13.20 -6.78
CA GLY A 98 14.83 -12.40 -5.86
C GLY A 98 15.54 -13.23 -4.79
N HIS A 99 16.37 -12.55 -4.01
CA HIS A 99 16.93 -13.09 -2.78
C HIS A 99 16.05 -12.63 -1.62
N ALA A 100 15.24 -13.54 -1.09
CA ALA A 100 14.38 -13.27 0.05
C ALA A 100 15.19 -13.27 1.35
N GLY A 101 15.05 -12.22 2.16
CA GLY A 101 15.72 -12.09 3.44
C GLY A 101 16.31 -10.70 3.67
N GLN A 102 16.64 -10.43 4.93
CA GLN A 102 17.22 -9.14 5.33
C GLN A 102 18.66 -8.97 4.82
N GLN A 103 19.39 -10.07 4.63
CA GLN A 103 20.78 -10.03 4.15
C GLN A 103 20.81 -9.84 2.62
N SER A 104 21.76 -9.05 2.13
CA SER A 104 21.96 -8.85 0.69
C SER A 104 22.49 -10.13 0.02
N PRO A 105 22.32 -10.31 -1.31
CA PRO A 105 22.75 -11.53 -2.00
C PRO A 105 24.23 -11.90 -1.80
N LYS A 106 25.08 -10.90 -1.58
CA LYS A 106 26.52 -11.08 -1.35
C LYS A 106 26.91 -11.16 0.13
N GLY A 107 25.95 -11.03 1.04
CA GLY A 107 26.20 -11.07 2.49
C GLY A 107 26.76 -9.77 3.08
N GLU A 108 26.97 -8.73 2.27
CA GLU A 108 27.67 -7.50 2.65
C GLU A 108 26.83 -6.57 3.55
N TYR A 109 25.50 -6.65 3.43
CA TYR A 109 24.57 -5.74 4.11
C TYR A 109 23.40 -6.52 4.71
N THR A 110 22.93 -6.09 5.88
CA THR A 110 21.67 -6.56 6.48
C THR A 110 20.72 -5.40 6.65
N ILE A 111 19.50 -5.52 6.12
CA ILE A 111 18.46 -4.49 6.21
C ILE A 111 17.63 -4.69 7.47
N LEU A 112 17.48 -3.60 8.21
CA LEU A 112 16.71 -3.52 9.44
C LEU A 112 15.64 -2.43 9.30
N GLY A 113 14.55 -2.57 10.05
CA GLY A 113 13.47 -1.57 10.08
C GLY A 113 12.98 -1.36 11.50
N ALA A 114 12.83 -0.11 11.90
CA ALA A 114 12.34 0.25 13.22
C ALA A 114 11.44 1.49 13.17
N ALA A 115 10.36 1.48 13.95
CA ALA A 115 9.54 2.68 14.14
C ALA A 115 10.24 3.65 15.11
N LYS A 116 10.30 4.93 14.75
CA LYS A 116 10.93 5.99 15.53
C LYS A 116 10.14 7.29 15.37
N GLY A 117 9.36 7.64 16.39
CA GLY A 117 8.47 8.80 16.34
C GLY A 117 7.38 8.60 15.27
N ASP A 118 7.30 9.52 14.33
CA ASP A 118 6.34 9.52 13.22
C ASP A 118 6.87 8.84 11.94
N LYS A 119 8.02 8.16 12.04
CA LYS A 119 8.71 7.55 10.90
C LYS A 119 9.04 6.09 11.13
N PHE A 120 9.13 5.35 10.03
CA PHE A 120 9.78 4.05 9.96
C PHE A 120 11.18 4.24 9.36
N GLU A 121 12.20 4.01 10.18
CA GLU A 121 13.60 4.14 9.78
C GLU A 121 14.07 2.80 9.19
N VAL A 122 14.42 2.82 7.90
CA VAL A 122 15.08 1.71 7.20
C VAL A 122 16.59 1.90 7.34
N MET A 123 17.26 0.90 7.90
CA MET A 123 18.70 0.92 8.18
C MET A 123 19.40 -0.23 7.46
N ALA A 124 20.69 -0.07 7.21
CA ALA A 124 21.58 -1.10 6.73
C ALA A 124 22.73 -1.29 7.73
N GLN A 125 23.06 -2.55 8.00
CA GLN A 125 24.21 -2.93 8.80
C GLN A 125 25.29 -3.53 7.89
N ALA A 126 26.55 -3.12 8.06
CA ALA A 126 27.71 -3.68 7.39
C ALA A 126 28.83 -3.94 8.43
N GLY A 127 29.01 -5.20 8.82
CA GLY A 127 29.88 -5.56 9.94
C GLY A 127 29.39 -4.91 11.24
N SER A 128 30.23 -4.08 11.85
CA SER A 128 29.91 -3.30 13.06
C SER A 128 29.26 -1.95 12.79
N HIS A 129 29.17 -1.52 11.53
CA HIS A 129 28.61 -0.22 11.19
C HIS A 129 27.11 -0.33 10.95
N LEU A 130 26.36 0.62 11.48
CA LEU A 130 24.93 0.79 11.23
C LEU A 130 24.75 2.13 10.53
N GLY A 131 23.93 2.17 9.49
CA GLY A 131 23.66 3.40 8.78
C GLY A 131 22.23 3.49 8.29
N LYS A 132 21.74 4.72 8.19
CA LYS A 132 20.39 4.97 7.72
C LYS A 132 20.32 4.91 6.20
N VAL A 133 19.35 4.16 5.68
CA VAL A 133 19.06 4.06 4.25
C VAL A 133 17.99 5.07 3.86
N ARG A 134 16.86 5.08 4.58
CA ARG A 134 15.70 5.91 4.26
C ARG A 134 14.75 6.04 5.45
N ASP A 135 14.08 7.17 5.55
CA ASP A 135 12.91 7.36 6.40
C ASP A 135 11.63 7.19 5.57
N LEU A 136 10.64 6.49 6.12
CA LEU A 136 9.29 6.39 5.57
C LEU A 136 8.31 7.05 6.55
N ASP A 137 7.45 7.92 6.06
CA ASP A 137 6.43 8.54 6.90
C ASP A 137 5.37 7.51 7.29
N LEU A 138 5.05 7.44 8.58
CA LEU A 138 4.00 6.57 9.07
C LEU A 138 2.63 7.21 8.86
N ARG A 139 1.65 6.40 8.47
CA ARG A 139 0.25 6.83 8.43
C ARG A 139 -0.17 7.27 9.83
N LYS A 140 -1.04 8.28 9.91
CA LYS A 140 -1.53 8.81 11.19
C LYS A 140 -3.01 8.49 11.37
N GLU A 141 -3.40 8.23 12.61
CA GLU A 141 -4.81 8.16 13.00
C GLU A 141 -5.46 9.55 12.81
N GLU A 142 -6.54 9.63 12.02
CA GLU A 142 -7.21 10.90 11.72
C GLU A 142 -7.68 11.62 13.00
N SER A 143 -8.12 10.88 14.01
CA SER A 143 -8.69 11.45 15.24
C SER A 143 -7.67 11.84 16.30
N SER A 144 -6.49 11.20 16.31
CA SER A 144 -5.53 11.32 17.43
C SER A 144 -4.13 11.78 16.99
N GLU A 145 -3.89 11.87 15.69
CA GLU A 145 -2.59 12.10 15.04
C GLU A 145 -1.49 11.09 15.45
N LYS A 146 -1.85 10.01 16.16
CA LYS A 146 -0.88 9.00 16.55
C LYS A 146 -0.37 8.27 15.31
N PRO A 147 0.95 8.06 15.19
CA PRO A 147 1.51 7.31 14.08
C PRO A 147 1.12 5.83 14.16
N ALA A 148 1.00 5.20 13.00
CA ALA A 148 0.75 3.78 12.86
C ALA A 148 1.85 2.96 13.55
N LYS A 149 1.47 1.79 14.06
CA LYS A 149 2.47 0.77 14.39
C LYS A 149 2.97 0.17 13.09
N ALA A 150 4.28 0.10 12.90
CA ALA A 150 4.86 -0.45 11.68
C ALA A 150 5.83 -1.61 11.95
N LEU A 151 5.81 -2.59 11.05
CA LEU A 151 6.68 -3.76 11.09
C LEU A 151 7.22 -4.06 9.69
N LEU A 152 8.52 -4.33 9.59
CA LEU A 152 9.12 -4.85 8.37
C LEU A 152 8.71 -6.31 8.19
N LYS A 153 7.78 -6.58 7.27
CA LYS A 153 7.20 -7.91 7.02
C LYS A 153 8.05 -8.72 6.05
N GLN A 154 8.53 -8.11 4.97
CA GLN A 154 9.31 -8.79 3.94
C GLN A 154 10.44 -7.90 3.43
N VAL A 155 11.58 -8.52 3.13
CA VAL A 155 12.71 -7.91 2.42
C VAL A 155 13.05 -8.83 1.26
N VAL A 156 13.14 -8.27 0.05
CA VAL A 156 13.54 -8.99 -1.14
C VAL A 156 14.52 -8.14 -1.93
N TRP A 157 15.62 -8.75 -2.32
CA TRP A 157 16.60 -8.14 -3.21
C TRP A 157 16.43 -8.68 -4.62
N THR A 158 16.73 -7.88 -5.63
CA THR A 158 17.04 -8.47 -6.95
C THR A 158 18.26 -9.37 -6.82
N THR A 159 18.37 -10.38 -7.70
CA THR A 159 19.50 -11.32 -7.66
C THR A 159 20.86 -10.62 -7.78
N ASP A 160 20.92 -9.49 -8.49
CA ASP A 160 22.14 -8.67 -8.61
C ASP A 160 22.40 -7.71 -7.43
N GLY A 161 21.48 -7.65 -6.46
CA GLY A 161 21.58 -6.83 -5.25
C GLY A 161 21.42 -5.33 -5.46
N LYS A 162 21.04 -4.86 -6.65
CA LYS A 162 20.92 -3.42 -6.96
C LYS A 162 19.61 -2.81 -6.49
N TRP A 163 18.56 -3.60 -6.40
CA TRP A 163 17.24 -3.15 -5.98
C TRP A 163 16.80 -3.88 -4.72
N LEU A 164 16.07 -3.12 -3.90
CA LEU A 164 15.52 -3.56 -2.64
C LEU A 164 14.02 -3.31 -2.67
N LEU A 165 13.25 -4.36 -2.42
CA LEU A 165 11.81 -4.31 -2.19
C LEU A 165 11.54 -4.64 -0.73
N LEU A 166 10.79 -3.76 -0.08
CA LEU A 166 10.36 -3.89 1.31
C LEU A 166 8.84 -3.97 1.33
N VAL A 167 8.32 -4.87 2.16
CA VAL A 167 6.92 -4.85 2.57
C VAL A 167 6.87 -4.44 4.02
N VAL A 168 6.27 -3.29 4.29
CA VAL A 168 6.11 -2.72 5.64
C VAL A 168 4.64 -2.75 5.99
N ASN A 169 4.27 -3.57 6.96
CA ASN A 169 2.93 -3.57 7.50
C ASN A 169 2.74 -2.32 8.38
N GLN A 170 1.68 -1.56 8.13
CA GLN A 170 1.30 -0.40 8.94
C GLN A 170 -0.11 -0.61 9.50
N LYS A 171 -0.20 -0.63 10.83
CA LYS A 171 -1.46 -0.74 11.57
C LYS A 171 -1.85 0.58 12.21
N VAL A 172 -2.97 1.14 11.75
CA VAL A 172 -3.59 2.36 12.28
C VAL A 172 -4.76 1.94 13.18
N GLY A 173 -4.84 2.47 14.41
CA GLY A 173 -5.95 2.23 15.32
C GLY A 173 -7.06 3.26 15.19
N GLY A 174 -7.87 3.40 16.25
CA GLY A 174 -8.89 4.45 16.36
C GLY A 174 -10.25 4.07 15.77
N ALA A 175 -11.01 5.08 15.35
CA ALA A 175 -12.38 4.92 14.84
C ALA A 175 -12.46 4.20 13.48
N PHE A 176 -11.39 4.29 12.68
CA PHE A 176 -11.26 3.66 11.36
C PHE A 176 -9.97 2.83 11.32
N PRO A 177 -9.95 1.67 11.99
CA PRO A 177 -8.75 0.84 12.03
C PRO A 177 -8.39 0.33 10.63
N SER A 178 -7.09 0.29 10.35
CA SER A 178 -6.55 -0.33 9.14
C SER A 178 -5.29 -1.13 9.43
N ASP A 179 -5.09 -2.18 8.66
CA ASP A 179 -3.95 -3.09 8.70
C ASP A 179 -3.52 -3.34 7.25
N GLU A 180 -2.55 -2.54 6.76
CA GLU A 180 -2.17 -2.59 5.36
C GLU A 180 -0.65 -2.72 5.17
N ASP A 181 -0.28 -3.53 4.20
CA ASP A 181 1.10 -3.75 3.79
C ASP A 181 1.52 -2.71 2.74
N ASP A 182 2.41 -1.78 3.04
CA ASP A 182 3.00 -0.89 2.04
C ASP A 182 4.18 -1.55 1.33
N VAL A 183 4.22 -1.43 0.00
CA VAL A 183 5.34 -1.93 -0.82
C VAL A 183 6.22 -0.77 -1.22
N ILE A 184 7.47 -0.78 -0.74
CA ILE A 184 8.48 0.21 -1.03
C ILE A 184 9.57 -0.43 -1.87
N VAL A 185 9.88 0.16 -3.02
CA VAL A 185 10.98 -0.27 -3.89
C VAL A 185 11.98 0.86 -3.98
N MET A 186 13.27 0.54 -3.89
CA MET A 186 14.33 1.53 -4.05
C MET A 186 15.63 0.91 -4.57
N PRO A 187 16.43 1.67 -5.34
CA PRO A 187 17.79 1.26 -5.66
C PRO A 187 18.65 1.29 -4.39
N PHE A 188 19.37 0.21 -4.10
CA PHE A 188 20.28 0.15 -2.97
C PHE A 188 21.72 0.43 -3.43
N ARG A 189 22.38 1.39 -2.77
CA ARG A 189 23.77 1.73 -3.03
C ARG A 189 24.47 1.97 -1.70
N GLY A 190 25.38 1.07 -1.31
CA GLY A 190 26.05 1.12 0.00
C GLY A 190 26.73 2.48 0.30
N TYR A 191 27.26 3.16 -0.72
CA TYR A 191 27.88 4.48 -0.57
C TYR A 191 26.89 5.64 -0.31
N LYS A 192 25.58 5.42 -0.51
CA LYS A 192 24.53 6.39 -0.18
C LYS A 192 23.97 6.21 1.23
N VAL A 193 24.36 5.14 1.93
CA VAL A 193 23.96 4.89 3.31
C VAL A 193 24.63 5.90 4.23
N GLN A 194 23.85 6.50 5.12
CA GLN A 194 24.34 7.44 6.12
C GLN A 194 24.88 6.67 7.33
N TRP A 195 26.14 6.23 7.24
CA TRP A 195 26.83 5.47 8.29
C TRP A 195 27.07 6.30 9.56
N GLN A 196 26.94 5.65 10.72
CA GLN A 196 27.21 6.20 12.06
C GLN A 196 28.21 5.33 12.82
#